data_AF-A0A3M8FZ13-F1
#
_entry.id   AF-A0A3M8FZ13-F1
#
_cell.length_a   1.000
_cell.length_b   1.000
_cell.length_c   1.000
_cell.angle_alpha   90.00
_cell.angle_beta   90.00
_cell.angle_gamma   90.00
#
_symmetry.space_group_name_H-M   'P 1'
#
loop_
_entity.id
_entity.type
_entity.pdbx_description
1 polymer ?
#
loop_
_entity_poly.entity_id
_entity_poly.type
_entity_poly.pdbx_seq_one_letter_code
_entity_poly.pdbx_strand_id
1 'polypeptide(L)'
;MGWFKNKKKGVPPHTWYPEILHWQEGDKINCWNIAQAIAVGWKFDWGTFRKYSNADNAHGQYIFTYKSVDEHGKIYLTDDDEHIVEFHFFRFIKYARNESLKSRNMLSKVNNSQEYMELMKNFQQAFNELQEGDNHPKRLGPESDTESKSS
;
A
#
# COMPACT_ATOMS: atom_id res chain seq x y z
N MET A 1 -23.40 16.37 29.22
CA MET A 1 -22.62 15.17 28.82
C MET A 1 -23.14 14.68 27.47
N GLY A 2 -22.48 15.06 26.38
CA GLY A 2 -22.94 14.76 25.03
C GLY A 2 -22.73 13.29 24.67
N TRP A 3 -23.81 12.56 24.44
CA TRP A 3 -23.80 11.25 23.79
C TRP A 3 -23.31 11.40 22.35
N PHE A 4 -22.02 11.16 22.11
CA PHE A 4 -21.51 10.96 20.76
C PHE A 4 -22.09 9.66 20.21
N LYS A 5 -23.23 9.74 19.50
CA LYS A 5 -23.69 8.66 18.63
C LYS A 5 -22.54 8.31 17.68
N ASN A 6 -22.08 7.06 17.69
CA ASN A 6 -21.02 6.58 16.79
C ASN A 6 -21.52 6.70 15.33
N LYS A 7 -21.27 7.84 14.68
CA LYS A 7 -21.71 8.17 13.32
C LYS A 7 -21.24 7.18 12.24
N LYS A 8 -20.34 6.26 12.59
CA LYS A 8 -19.74 5.25 11.71
C LYS A 8 -20.41 3.87 11.77
N LYS A 9 -21.34 3.63 12.70
CA LYS A 9 -22.02 2.33 12.84
C LYS A 9 -23.16 2.24 11.81
N GLY A 10 -23.16 1.17 10.99
CA GLY A 10 -24.20 0.93 9.99
C GLY A 10 -24.10 1.83 8.75
N VAL A 11 -22.96 2.49 8.55
CA VAL A 11 -22.66 3.26 7.34
C VAL A 11 -21.76 2.41 6.44
N PRO A 12 -21.98 2.39 5.11
CA PRO A 12 -21.14 1.65 4.19
C PRO A 12 -19.65 1.98 4.39
N PRO A 13 -18.77 0.96 4.49
CA PRO A 13 -17.35 1.10 4.81
C PRO A 13 -16.58 2.12 3.98
N HIS A 14 -16.85 2.17 2.67
CA HIS A 14 -16.16 3.05 1.72
C HIS A 14 -16.36 4.54 2.04
N THR A 15 -17.42 4.90 2.77
CA THR A 15 -17.71 6.29 3.19
C THR A 15 -16.61 6.86 4.07
N TRP A 16 -16.02 6.03 4.93
CA TRP A 16 -15.01 6.46 5.91
C TRP A 16 -13.63 5.86 5.63
N TYR A 17 -13.57 4.79 4.83
CA TYR A 17 -12.37 4.03 4.53
C TYR A 17 -12.35 3.70 3.03
N PRO A 18 -12.05 4.69 2.17
CA PRO A 18 -12.13 4.51 0.72
C PRO A 18 -11.18 3.45 0.18
N GLU A 19 -10.08 3.18 0.89
CA GLU A 19 -9.11 2.12 0.55
C GLU A 19 -9.75 0.73 0.40
N ILE A 20 -10.89 0.49 1.06
CA ILE A 20 -11.63 -0.78 0.95
C ILE A 20 -12.08 -1.07 -0.49
N LEU A 21 -12.26 -0.04 -1.32
CA LEU A 21 -12.61 -0.19 -2.74
C LEU A 21 -11.50 -0.88 -3.55
N HIS A 22 -10.29 -0.96 -3.01
CA HIS A 22 -9.14 -1.63 -3.62
C HIS A 22 -8.83 -3.00 -2.98
N TRP A 23 -9.67 -3.45 -2.05
CA TRP A 23 -9.55 -4.78 -1.46
C TRP A 23 -10.13 -5.80 -2.43
N GLN A 24 -9.45 -6.94 -2.55
CA GLN A 24 -9.80 -8.01 -3.47
C GLN A 24 -9.96 -9.30 -2.68
N GLU A 25 -10.94 -10.13 -3.06
CA GLU A 25 -11.08 -11.47 -2.48
C GLU A 25 -9.73 -12.22 -2.58
N GLY A 26 -9.33 -12.87 -1.48
CA GLY A 26 -8.03 -13.52 -1.37
C GLY A 26 -6.93 -12.63 -0.75
N ASP A 27 -7.20 -11.35 -0.49
CA ASP A 27 -6.23 -10.47 0.17
C ASP A 27 -5.89 -10.94 1.59
N LYS A 28 -4.62 -10.84 1.96
CA LYS A 28 -4.14 -11.17 3.31
C LYS A 28 -4.30 -9.97 4.23
N ILE A 29 -5.11 -10.15 5.28
CA ILE A 29 -5.46 -9.11 6.23
C ILE A 29 -4.84 -9.44 7.59
N ASN A 30 -3.82 -8.70 7.97
CA ASN A 30 -3.18 -8.84 9.28
C ASN A 30 -3.94 -8.03 10.31
N CYS A 31 -4.55 -8.68 11.31
CA CYS A 31 -5.17 -8.05 12.46
C CYS A 31 -4.27 -8.21 13.68
N TRP A 32 -3.76 -7.11 14.25
CA TRP A 32 -2.82 -7.12 15.38
C TRP A 32 -3.49 -6.96 16.75
N ASN A 33 -4.82 -6.77 16.80
CA ASN A 33 -5.56 -6.70 18.06
C ASN A 33 -6.98 -7.24 17.90
N ILE A 34 -7.10 -8.57 18.00
CA ILE A 34 -8.39 -9.28 17.92
C ILE A 34 -9.31 -8.86 19.06
N ALA A 35 -8.77 -8.69 20.28
CA ALA A 35 -9.55 -8.30 21.45
C ALA A 35 -10.35 -7.01 21.20
N GLN A 36 -9.73 -6.00 20.59
CA GLN A 36 -10.43 -4.75 20.26
C GLN A 36 -11.35 -4.87 19.04
N ALA A 37 -11.04 -5.76 18.08
CA ALA A 37 -11.88 -5.99 16.92
C ALA A 37 -13.24 -6.62 17.28
N ILE A 38 -13.27 -7.50 18.30
CA ILE A 38 -14.47 -8.21 18.74
C ILE A 38 -15.20 -7.54 19.91
N ALA A 39 -14.60 -6.53 20.55
CA ALA A 39 -15.24 -5.83 21.66
C ALA A 39 -16.45 -5.00 21.17
N VAL A 40 -17.67 -5.42 21.54
CA VAL A 40 -18.93 -4.73 21.21
C VAL A 40 -19.59 -4.20 22.48
N GLY A 41 -19.15 -3.01 22.92
CA GLY A 41 -19.68 -2.39 24.14
C GLY A 41 -19.30 -3.24 25.35
N TRP A 42 -20.29 -3.74 26.09
CA TRP A 42 -20.09 -4.64 27.23
C TRP A 42 -20.01 -6.14 26.84
N LYS A 43 -20.23 -6.46 25.56
CA LYS A 43 -20.15 -7.84 25.05
C LYS A 43 -18.76 -8.10 24.46
N PHE A 44 -18.14 -9.17 24.92
CA PHE A 44 -16.85 -9.66 24.43
C PHE A 44 -16.99 -11.13 24.04
N ASP A 45 -16.57 -11.47 22.83
CA ASP A 45 -16.61 -12.83 22.33
C ASP A 45 -15.36 -13.60 22.75
N TRP A 46 -15.45 -14.28 23.89
CA TRP A 46 -14.36 -15.09 24.41
C TRP A 46 -13.98 -16.27 23.53
N GLY A 47 -14.93 -16.82 22.74
CA GLY A 47 -14.65 -17.95 21.85
C GLY A 47 -13.73 -17.52 20.72
N THR A 48 -14.10 -16.46 20.03
CA THR A 48 -13.28 -15.86 18.96
C THR A 48 -11.93 -15.37 19.50
N PHE A 49 -11.90 -14.73 20.67
CA PHE A 49 -10.62 -14.30 21.27
C PHE A 49 -9.69 -15.47 21.53
N ARG A 50 -10.17 -16.52 22.22
CA ARG A 50 -9.35 -17.68 22.58
C ARG A 50 -8.80 -18.41 21.36
N LYS A 51 -9.56 -18.44 20.26
CA LYS A 51 -9.10 -19.06 19.00
C LYS A 51 -7.87 -18.36 18.41
N TYR A 52 -7.82 -17.02 18.50
CA TYR A 52 -6.79 -16.21 17.85
C TYR A 52 -5.79 -15.56 18.83
N SER A 53 -5.88 -15.89 20.11
CA SER A 53 -4.92 -15.48 21.14
C SER A 53 -3.98 -16.63 21.46
N ASN A 54 -2.70 -16.34 21.65
CA ASN A 54 -1.70 -17.28 22.14
C ASN A 54 -0.93 -16.65 23.31
N ALA A 55 -0.09 -17.45 23.98
CA ALA A 55 0.67 -17.00 25.15
C ALA A 55 1.57 -15.79 24.84
N ASP A 56 2.08 -15.70 23.62
CA ASP A 56 3.00 -14.65 23.17
C ASP A 56 2.29 -13.37 22.70
N ASN A 57 0.97 -13.42 22.46
CA ASN A 57 0.18 -12.29 22.02
C ASN A 57 -1.12 -12.15 22.82
N ALA A 58 -1.01 -11.46 23.95
CA ALA A 58 -2.10 -11.18 24.87
C ALA A 58 -3.27 -10.38 24.26
N HIS A 59 -3.10 -9.76 23.09
CA HIS A 59 -4.16 -9.02 22.40
C HIS A 59 -4.80 -9.78 21.24
N GLY A 60 -4.24 -10.95 20.90
CA GLY A 60 -4.58 -11.76 19.74
C GLY A 60 -4.11 -11.10 18.45
N GLN A 61 -3.35 -11.84 17.67
CA GLN A 61 -2.94 -11.44 16.33
C GLN A 61 -3.15 -12.60 15.38
N TYR A 62 -3.69 -12.28 14.21
CA TYR A 62 -3.99 -13.30 13.21
C TYR A 62 -4.00 -12.70 11.81
N ILE A 63 -3.67 -13.54 10.82
CA ILE A 63 -3.74 -13.18 9.41
C ILE A 63 -4.95 -13.90 8.82
N PHE A 64 -5.92 -13.13 8.34
CA PHE A 64 -7.09 -13.66 7.67
C PHE A 64 -6.99 -13.53 6.16
N THR A 65 -7.81 -14.28 5.45
CA THR A 65 -8.08 -14.09 4.02
C THR A 65 -9.37 -13.30 3.84
N TYR A 66 -9.31 -12.19 3.09
CA TYR A 66 -10.48 -11.37 2.80
C TYR A 66 -11.45 -12.08 1.87
N LYS A 67 -12.75 -12.05 2.22
CA LYS A 67 -13.83 -12.52 1.36
C LYS A 67 -14.66 -11.38 0.81
N SER A 68 -15.35 -10.66 1.68
CA SER A 68 -16.27 -9.62 1.25
C SER A 68 -16.60 -8.64 2.38
N VAL A 69 -17.32 -7.60 2.02
CA VAL A 69 -17.88 -6.62 2.94
C VAL A 69 -19.31 -6.31 2.52
N ASP A 70 -20.24 -6.20 3.46
CA ASP A 70 -21.64 -5.89 3.15
C ASP A 70 -21.97 -4.40 3.29
N GLU A 71 -23.18 -4.04 2.87
CA GLU A 71 -23.73 -2.69 2.99
C GLU A 71 -23.93 -2.23 4.43
N HIS A 72 -24.02 -3.15 5.39
CA HIS A 72 -24.17 -2.86 6.82
C HIS A 72 -22.83 -2.63 7.54
N GLY A 73 -21.71 -2.76 6.82
CA GLY A 73 -20.37 -2.59 7.35
C GLY A 73 -19.89 -3.78 8.16
N LYS A 74 -20.34 -4.99 7.82
CA LYS A 74 -19.74 -6.27 8.23
C LYS A 74 -18.69 -6.69 7.24
N ILE A 75 -17.57 -7.18 7.76
CA ILE A 75 -16.50 -7.77 6.98
C ILE A 75 -16.48 -9.27 7.23
N TYR A 76 -16.42 -10.03 6.14
CA TYR A 76 -16.32 -11.47 6.14
C TYR A 76 -14.90 -11.88 5.77
N LEU A 77 -14.32 -12.71 6.61
CA LEU A 77 -12.95 -13.17 6.53
C LEU A 77 -12.92 -14.69 6.67
N THR A 78 -11.88 -15.32 6.14
CA THR A 78 -11.63 -16.74 6.28
C THR A 78 -10.34 -16.94 7.06
N ASP A 79 -10.33 -17.86 8.02
CA ASP A 79 -9.11 -18.29 8.71
C ASP A 79 -8.44 -19.49 8.01
N ASP A 80 -7.31 -19.96 8.56
CA ASP A 80 -6.53 -21.05 7.97
C ASP A 80 -7.30 -22.38 7.93
N ASP A 81 -8.29 -22.54 8.81
CA ASP A 81 -9.17 -23.71 8.87
C ASP A 81 -10.39 -23.57 7.94
N GLU A 82 -10.38 -22.61 7.02
CA GLU A 82 -11.46 -22.25 6.10
C GLU A 82 -12.78 -21.81 6.77
N HIS A 83 -12.77 -21.49 8.07
CA HIS A 83 -13.96 -20.99 8.75
C HIS A 83 -14.20 -19.52 8.38
N ILE A 84 -15.44 -19.22 8.01
CA ILE A 84 -15.88 -17.84 7.81
C ILE A 84 -16.14 -17.20 9.17
N VAL A 85 -15.47 -16.07 9.40
CA VAL A 85 -15.67 -15.22 10.58
C VAL A 85 -16.11 -13.82 10.17
N GLU A 86 -16.88 -13.19 11.04
CA GLU A 86 -17.50 -11.90 10.79
C GLU A 86 -17.06 -10.86 11.83
N PHE A 87 -16.71 -9.67 11.36
CA PHE A 87 -16.43 -8.52 12.24
C PHE A 87 -17.18 -7.26 11.79
N HIS A 88 -17.27 -6.28 12.68
CA HIS A 88 -17.66 -4.93 12.28
C HIS A 88 -16.48 -4.21 11.64
N PHE A 89 -16.58 -3.89 10.35
CA PHE A 89 -15.49 -3.33 9.56
C PHE A 89 -14.85 -2.08 10.21
N PHE A 90 -15.68 -1.10 10.62
CA PHE A 90 -15.18 0.17 11.19
C PHE A 90 -14.35 0.01 12.48
N ARG A 91 -14.51 -1.11 13.20
CA ARG A 91 -13.67 -1.45 14.35
C ARG A 91 -12.46 -2.23 13.90
N PHE A 92 -12.71 -3.27 13.12
CA PHE A 92 -11.69 -4.17 12.62
C PHE A 92 -10.56 -3.41 11.91
N ILE A 93 -10.89 -2.48 11.00
CA ILE A 93 -9.91 -1.71 10.22
C ILE A 93 -8.99 -0.81 11.05
N LYS A 94 -9.35 -0.49 12.31
CA LYS A 94 -8.46 0.29 13.21
C LYS A 94 -7.29 -0.55 13.73
N TYR A 95 -7.45 -1.86 13.70
CA TYR A 95 -6.53 -2.84 14.27
C TYR A 95 -6.08 -3.86 13.23
N ALA A 96 -6.35 -3.60 11.96
CA ALA A 96 -6.02 -4.48 10.86
C ALA A 96 -5.49 -3.70 9.66
N ARG A 97 -4.69 -4.38 8.83
CA ARG A 97 -4.13 -3.86 7.59
C ARG A 97 -4.18 -4.91 6.50
N ASN A 98 -4.53 -4.47 5.29
CA ASN A 98 -4.44 -5.30 4.09
C ASN A 98 -2.99 -5.31 3.59
N GLU A 99 -2.26 -6.39 3.90
CA GLU A 99 -0.86 -6.55 3.51
C GLU A 99 -0.72 -6.79 2.01
N SER A 100 -1.69 -7.46 1.38
CA SER A 100 -1.72 -7.64 -0.08
C SER A 100 -1.82 -6.30 -0.81
N LEU A 101 -2.74 -5.43 -0.41
CA LEU A 101 -2.88 -4.08 -0.97
C LEU A 101 -1.62 -3.24 -0.74
N LYS A 102 -1.02 -3.31 0.46
CA LYS A 102 0.24 -2.62 0.75
C LYS A 102 1.35 -3.08 -0.20
N SER A 103 1.48 -4.39 -0.42
CA SER A 103 2.45 -4.95 -1.37
C SER A 103 2.19 -4.52 -2.81
N ARG A 104 0.94 -4.54 -3.28
CA ARG A 104 0.56 -4.02 -4.61
C ARG A 104 0.96 -2.55 -4.78
N ASN A 105 0.68 -1.72 -3.78
CA ASN A 105 1.03 -0.30 -3.80
C ASN A 105 2.55 -0.08 -3.81
N MET A 106 3.31 -0.90 -3.07
CA MET A 106 4.77 -0.84 -3.09
C MET A 106 5.33 -1.27 -4.44
N LEU A 107 4.80 -2.33 -5.05
CA LEU A 107 5.21 -2.79 -6.38
C LEU A 107 4.96 -1.71 -7.43
N SER A 108 3.80 -1.05 -7.40
CA SER A 108 3.51 0.08 -8.29
C SER A 108 4.49 1.24 -8.12
N LYS A 109 4.88 1.58 -6.88
CA LYS A 109 5.90 2.61 -6.62
C LYS A 109 7.27 2.22 -7.17
N VAL A 110 7.65 0.95 -7.04
CA VAL A 110 8.91 0.43 -7.60
C VAL A 110 8.88 0.52 -9.13
N ASN A 111 7.80 0.10 -9.77
CA ASN A 111 7.65 0.17 -11.23
C ASN A 111 7.73 1.61 -11.74
N ASN A 112 7.00 2.55 -11.11
CA ASN A 112 7.05 3.96 -11.49
C ASN A 112 8.46 4.55 -11.31
N SER A 113 9.22 4.09 -10.30
CA SER A 113 10.61 4.50 -10.12
C SER A 113 11.53 3.94 -11.20
N GLN A 114 11.27 2.72 -11.70
CA GLN A 114 12.04 2.14 -12.80
C GLN A 114 11.81 2.89 -14.11
N GLU A 115 10.55 3.21 -14.42
CA GLU A 115 10.19 4.04 -15.59
C GLU A 115 10.90 5.41 -15.54
N TYR A 116 10.95 6.04 -14.37
CA TYR A 116 11.69 7.30 -14.19
C TYR A 116 13.20 7.14 -14.45
N MET A 117 13.81 6.05 -13.97
CA MET A 117 15.23 5.79 -14.18
C MET A 117 15.56 5.51 -15.65
N GLU A 118 14.68 4.82 -16.38
CA GLU A 118 14.81 4.61 -17.82
C GLU A 118 14.73 5.93 -18.58
N LEU A 119 13.77 6.80 -18.22
CA LEU A 119 13.68 8.14 -18.79
C LEU A 119 14.96 8.95 -18.58
N MET A 120 15.53 8.93 -17.36
CA MET A 120 16.78 9.63 -17.06
C MET A 120 17.97 9.07 -17.83
N LYS A 121 18.05 7.74 -18.02
CA LYS A 121 19.09 7.12 -18.87
C LYS A 121 18.97 7.58 -20.31
N ASN A 122 17.75 7.62 -20.86
CA ASN A 122 17.53 8.08 -22.23
C ASN A 122 17.90 9.56 -22.40
N PHE A 123 17.57 10.41 -21.42
CA PHE A 123 18.00 11.82 -21.43
C PHE A 123 19.52 11.96 -21.37
N GLN A 124 20.19 11.22 -20.49
CA GLN A 124 21.65 11.26 -20.40
C GLN A 124 22.31 10.76 -21.69
N GLN A 125 21.77 9.71 -22.30
CA GLN A 125 22.26 9.21 -23.57
C GLN A 125 22.08 10.26 -24.67
N ALA A 126 20.89 10.84 -24.82
CA ALA A 126 20.65 11.89 -25.80
C ALA A 126 21.55 13.12 -25.56
N PHE A 127 21.78 13.50 -24.30
CA PHE A 127 22.69 14.57 -23.95
C PHE A 127 24.14 14.25 -24.33
N ASN A 128 24.61 13.03 -24.02
CA ASN A 128 25.95 12.59 -24.40
C ASN A 128 26.11 12.56 -25.93
N GLU A 129 25.13 12.03 -26.66
CA GLU A 129 25.12 12.01 -28.13
C GLU A 129 25.14 13.42 -28.73
N LEU A 130 24.41 14.38 -28.14
CA LEU A 130 24.45 15.78 -28.55
C LEU A 130 25.81 16.43 -28.25
N GLN A 131 26.41 16.12 -27.10
CA GLN A 131 27.72 16.64 -26.72
C GLN A 131 28.85 16.03 -27.58
N GLU A 132 28.76 14.76 -27.93
CA GLU A 132 29.65 14.09 -28.88
C GLU A 132 29.48 14.66 -30.30
N GLY A 133 28.24 14.97 -30.70
CA GLY A 133 27.93 15.67 -31.94
C GLY A 133 28.46 17.12 -31.98
N ASP A 134 28.49 17.80 -30.84
CA ASP A 134 29.08 19.15 -30.71
C ASP A 134 30.62 19.12 -30.69
N ASN A 135 31.23 18.07 -30.15
CA ASN A 135 32.67 17.83 -30.19
C ASN A 135 33.17 17.31 -31.56
N HIS A 136 32.30 17.26 -32.58
CA HIS A 136 32.68 16.79 -33.91
C HIS A 136 33.59 17.84 -34.60
N PRO A 137 34.79 17.47 -35.09
CA PRO A 137 35.82 18.39 -35.60
C PRO A 137 35.44 19.18 -36.87
N LYS A 138 34.20 19.05 -37.35
CA LYS A 138 33.66 19.87 -38.46
C LYS A 138 33.03 21.18 -37.99
N ARG A 139 32.82 21.37 -36.67
CA ARG A 139 32.17 22.57 -36.11
C ARG A 139 33.15 23.59 -35.54
N LEU A 140 34.29 23.13 -35.03
CA LEU A 140 35.46 23.99 -34.83
C LEU A 140 36.00 24.27 -36.24
N GLY A 141 35.73 25.46 -36.77
CA GLY A 141 36.29 25.91 -38.05
C GLY A 141 37.81 25.69 -38.06
N PRO A 142 38.42 25.54 -39.26
CA PRO A 142 39.82 25.16 -39.38
C PRO A 142 40.68 25.99 -38.44
N GLU A 143 41.51 25.32 -37.62
CA GLU A 143 42.52 26.00 -36.82
C GLU A 143 43.29 26.90 -37.76
N SER A 144 43.14 28.20 -37.58
CA SER A 144 43.87 29.17 -38.38
C SER A 144 45.34 28.99 -38.05
N ASP A 145 46.08 28.42 -38.99
CA ASP A 145 47.54 28.49 -39.06
C ASP A 145 47.96 29.96 -39.07
N THR A 146 48.14 30.56 -37.90
CA THR A 146 48.96 31.76 -37.79
C THR A 146 50.41 31.33 -37.76
N GLU A 147 50.96 31.13 -38.97
CA GLU A 147 52.36 31.42 -39.26
C GLU A 147 52.68 32.82 -38.71
N SER A 148 53.46 32.89 -37.64
CA SER A 148 54.25 34.09 -37.34
C SER A 148 55.72 33.79 -37.64
N LYS A 149 56.08 33.91 -38.92
CA LYS A 149 57.42 34.33 -39.32
C LYS A 149 57.51 35.85 -39.13
N SER A 150 58.43 36.29 -38.29
CA SER A 150 59.06 37.62 -38.33
C SER A 150 60.32 37.49 -37.46
N SER A 151 61.48 37.29 -38.08
CA SER A 151 62.43 38.33 -38.53
C SER A 151 63.21 38.94 -37.38
#